data_AF-A0A958C253-F1
#
_entry.id   AF-A0A958C253-F1
#
_cell.length_a   1.000
_cell.length_b   1.000
_cell.length_c   1.000
_cell.angle_alpha   90.00
_cell.angle_beta   90.00
_cell.angle_gamma   90.00
#
_symmetry.space_group_name_H-M   'P 1'
#
loop_
_entity.id
_entity.type
_entity.pdbx_description
1 polymer ?
#
loop_
_entity_poly.entity_id
_entity_poly.type
_entity_poly.pdbx_seq_one_letter_code
_entity_poly.pdbx_strand_id
1 'polypeptide(L)'
;MNQPTRRRVIASLVLLDALGISLALVLAYWLRIASGLLPERAFEEFAVYLKVGLLIIPLWLIIFALNHLYDLRRVLGGIDEYVQIAKSNLFAVV
;
A
#
# COMPACT_ATOMS: atom_id res chain seq x y z
N MET A 1 -3.77 -8.90 -21.13
CA MET A 1 -4.86 -8.59 -20.16
C MET A 1 -5.76 -7.51 -20.75
N ASN A 2 -7.08 -7.70 -20.72
CA ASN A 2 -8.05 -6.74 -21.27
C ASN A 2 -7.96 -5.39 -20.53
N GLN A 3 -8.05 -4.28 -21.26
CA GLN A 3 -8.04 -2.91 -20.70
C GLN A 3 -8.95 -2.70 -19.45
N PRO A 4 -10.19 -3.23 -19.40
CA PRO A 4 -11.03 -3.09 -18.19
C PRO A 4 -10.49 -3.83 -16.97
N THR A 5 -9.87 -5.00 -17.15
CA THR A 5 -9.28 -5.78 -16.04
C THR A 5 -8.09 -5.04 -15.42
N ARG A 6 -7.27 -4.42 -16.25
CA ARG A 6 -6.11 -3.61 -15.82
C ARG A 6 -6.54 -2.48 -14.88
N ARG A 7 -7.58 -1.73 -15.25
CA ARG A 7 -8.12 -0.64 -14.42
C ARG A 7 -8.64 -1.13 -13.07
N ARG A 8 -9.35 -2.26 -13.05
CA ARG A 8 -9.87 -2.85 -11.80
C ARG A 8 -8.74 -3.24 -10.84
N VAL A 9 -7.67 -3.87 -11.34
CA VAL A 9 -6.54 -4.25 -10.49
C VAL A 9 -5.82 -3.03 -9.94
N ILE A 10 -5.60 -1.99 -10.75
CA ILE A 10 -5.01 -0.73 -10.27
C ILE A 10 -5.92 -0.09 -9.21
N ALA A 11 -7.23 -0.04 -9.44
CA ALA A 11 -8.16 0.50 -8.46
C ALA A 11 -8.11 -0.28 -7.14
N SER A 12 -8.06 -1.62 -7.19
CA SER A 12 -7.90 -2.45 -6.01
C SER A 12 -6.58 -2.17 -5.27
N LEU A 13 -5.47 -2.00 -5.98
CA LEU A 13 -4.17 -1.66 -5.38
C LEU A 13 -4.23 -0.30 -4.67
N VAL A 14 -4.73 0.73 -5.35
CA VAL A 14 -4.88 2.07 -4.77
C VAL A 14 -5.78 2.04 -3.52
N LEU A 15 -6.88 1.28 -3.57
CA LEU A 15 -7.78 1.12 -2.42
C LEU A 15 -7.10 0.41 -1.25
N LEU A 16 -6.37 -0.69 -1.50
CA LEU A 16 -5.64 -1.42 -0.47
C LEU A 16 -4.54 -0.56 0.16
N ASP A 17 -3.80 0.20 -0.63
CA ASP A 17 -2.79 1.13 -0.12
C ASP A 17 -3.42 2.23 0.74
N ALA A 18 -4.54 2.82 0.29
CA ALA A 18 -5.26 3.84 1.05
C ALA A 18 -5.75 3.29 2.40
N LEU A 19 -6.27 2.06 2.43
CA LEU A 19 -6.66 1.37 3.65
C LEU A 19 -5.45 1.08 4.55
N GLY A 20 -4.33 0.64 3.97
CA GLY A 20 -3.09 0.39 4.68
C GLY A 20 -2.53 1.64 5.36
N ILE A 21 -2.47 2.77 4.64
CA ILE A 21 -2.03 4.06 5.18
C ILE A 21 -2.99 4.52 6.29
N SER A 22 -4.31 4.40 6.06
CA SER A 22 -5.32 4.77 7.06
C SER A 22 -5.16 3.95 8.35
N LEU A 23 -4.99 2.63 8.22
CA LEU A 23 -4.76 1.75 9.35
C LEU A 23 -3.44 2.09 10.08
N ALA A 24 -2.37 2.37 9.34
CA ALA A 24 -1.10 2.79 9.90
C ALA A 24 -1.22 4.09 10.72
N LEU A 25 -2.00 5.07 10.24
CA LEU A 25 -2.28 6.31 10.97
C LEU A 25 -3.10 6.04 12.24
N VAL A 26 -4.15 5.23 12.15
CA VAL A 26 -4.96 4.85 13.34
C VAL A 26 -4.09 4.13 14.39
N LEU A 27 -3.25 3.19 13.95
CA LEU A 27 -2.33 2.48 14.84
C LEU A 27 -1.27 3.42 15.43
N ALA A 28 -0.74 4.36 14.65
CA ALA A 28 0.20 5.36 15.14
C ALA A 28 -0.42 6.26 16.22
N TYR A 29 -1.68 6.67 16.04
CA TYR A 29 -2.44 7.41 17.04
C TYR A 29 -2.65 6.58 18.31
N TRP A 30 -3.14 5.34 18.15
CA TRP A 30 -3.38 4.44 19.28
C TRP A 30 -2.09 4.16 20.06
N LEU A 31 -0.98 3.90 19.37
CA LEU A 31 0.30 3.64 20.00
C LEU A 31 0.81 4.86 20.78
N ARG A 32 0.58 6.08 20.26
CA ARG A 32 1.11 7.31 20.85
C ARG A 32 0.29 7.85 22.02
N ILE A 33 -1.01 7.55 22.05
CA ILE A 33 -1.93 8.15 23.03
C ILE A 33 -2.59 7.10 23.92
N ALA A 34 -3.11 6.01 23.34
CA ALA A 34 -3.94 5.06 24.08
C ALA A 34 -3.19 3.84 24.63
N SER A 35 -2.01 3.52 24.08
CA SER A 35 -1.33 2.25 24.40
C SER A 35 -0.60 2.26 25.74
N GLY A 36 -0.23 3.44 26.27
CA GLY A 36 0.62 3.56 27.46
C GLY A 36 2.06 3.04 27.28
N LEU A 37 2.43 2.58 26.07
CA LEU A 37 3.76 2.03 25.77
C LEU A 37 4.79 3.10 25.45
N LEU A 38 4.34 4.29 25.05
CA LEU A 38 5.19 5.42 24.68
C LEU A 38 4.91 6.62 25.60
N PRO A 39 5.89 7.51 25.81
CA PRO A 39 5.67 8.75 26.54
C PRO A 39 4.53 9.54 25.88
N GLU A 40 3.50 9.83 26.67
CA GLU A 40 2.35 10.61 26.24
C GLU A 40 2.86 11.96 25.74
N ARG A 41 2.62 12.25 24.47
CA ARG A 41 2.85 13.59 23.91
C ARG A 41 1.52 14.29 23.91
N ALA A 42 1.48 15.52 24.45
CA ALA A 42 0.34 16.40 24.27
C ALA A 42 0.07 16.54 22.77
N PHE A 43 -0.99 15.90 22.31
CA PHE A 43 -1.46 15.98 20.93
C PHE A 43 -2.78 16.73 20.93
N GLU A 44 -2.94 17.55 19.90
CA GLU A 44 -4.20 18.19 19.52
C GLU A 44 -5.37 17.19 19.48
N GLU A 45 -6.60 17.72 19.55
CA GLU A 45 -7.82 16.91 19.45
C GLU A 45 -7.76 15.89 18.30
N PHE A 46 -8.33 14.70 18.52
CA PHE A 46 -8.42 13.62 17.52
C PHE A 46 -8.94 14.11 16.16
N ALA A 47 -9.83 15.11 16.15
CA ALA A 47 -10.33 15.73 14.93
C ALA A 47 -9.24 16.40 14.09
N VAL A 48 -8.24 17.05 14.72
CA VAL A 48 -7.10 17.66 14.03
C VAL A 48 -6.21 16.58 13.43
N TYR A 49 -5.97 15.49 14.17
CA TYR A 49 -5.21 14.35 13.68
C TYR A 49 -5.84 13.74 12.42
N LEU A 50 -7.17 13.53 12.43
CA LEU A 50 -7.90 13.01 11.28
C LEU A 50 -7.84 13.95 10.06
N LYS A 51 -7.97 15.27 10.25
CA LYS A 51 -7.85 16.25 9.16
C LYS A 51 -6.47 16.18 8.49
N VAL A 52 -5.41 16.09 9.29
CA VAL A 52 -4.03 15.94 8.78
C VAL A 52 -3.87 14.60 8.08
N GLY A 53 -4.40 13.50 8.65
CA GLY A 53 -4.40 12.18 8.02
C GLY A 53 -5.07 12.18 6.64
N LEU A 54 -6.17 12.92 6.48
CA LEU A 54 -6.89 13.06 5.22
C LEU A 54 -6.08 13.76 4.12
N LEU A 55 -5.11 14.61 4.49
CA LEU A 55 -4.13 15.21 3.56
C LEU A 55 -2.93 14.29 3.30
N ILE A 56 -2.51 13.52 4.31
CA ILE A 56 -1.38 12.59 4.22
C ILE A 56 -1.68 11.42 3.26
N ILE A 57 -2.88 10.84 3.33
CA ILE A 57 -3.28 9.71 2.48
C ILE A 57 -3.11 10.02 0.98
N PRO A 58 -3.73 11.07 0.40
CA PRO A 58 -3.57 11.37 -1.02
C PRO A 58 -2.13 11.75 -1.38
N LEU A 59 -1.39 12.40 -0.48
CA LEU A 59 0.02 12.72 -0.70
C LEU A 59 0.86 11.44 -0.90
N TRP A 60 0.66 10.43 -0.05
CA TRP A 60 1.34 9.14 -0.18
C TRP A 60 0.93 8.38 -1.44
N LEU A 61 -0.35 8.37 -1.80
CA LEU A 61 -0.82 7.76 -3.04
C LEU A 61 -0.19 8.42 -4.28
N ILE A 62 0.01 9.75 -4.26
CA ILE A 62 0.74 10.47 -5.31
C ILE A 62 2.19 10.00 -5.36
N ILE A 63 2.88 9.89 -4.23
CA ILE A 63 4.26 9.39 -4.16
C ILE A 63 4.35 7.97 -4.73
N PHE A 64 3.42 7.07 -4.37
CA PHE A 64 3.38 5.71 -4.90
C PHE A 64 3.14 5.69 -6.41
N ALA A 65 2.26 6.57 -6.91
CA ALA A 65 2.03 6.72 -8.34
C ALA A 65 3.28 7.21 -9.08
N LEU A 66 3.99 8.21 -8.53
CA LEU A 66 5.24 8.74 -9.09
C LEU A 66 6.36 7.70 -9.11
N ASN A 67 6.38 6.79 -8.14
CA ASN A 67 7.34 5.68 -8.08
C ASN A 67 6.93 4.46 -8.92
N HIS A 68 5.89 4.60 -9.76
CA HIS A 68 5.39 3.56 -10.65
C HIS A 68 4.94 2.28 -9.93
N LEU A 69 4.50 2.37 -8.67
CA LEU A 69 3.96 1.20 -7.92
C LEU A 69 2.66 0.66 -8.55
N TYR A 70 1.93 1.51 -9.27
CA TYR A 70 0.70 1.12 -9.97
C TYR A 70 0.92 0.66 -11.41
N ASP A 71 2.19 0.50 -11.84
CA ASP A 71 2.47 -0.09 -13.15
C ASP A 71 2.37 -1.61 -13.11
N LEU A 72 1.23 -2.12 -13.59
CA LEU A 72 0.96 -3.55 -13.72
C LEU A 72 2.01 -4.33 -14.51
N ARG A 73 2.73 -3.70 -15.45
CA ARG A 73 3.83 -4.38 -16.15
C ARG A 73 5.00 -4.67 -15.21
N ARG A 74 5.25 -3.79 -14.25
CA ARG A 74 6.31 -3.96 -13.25
C ARG A 74 5.86 -4.92 -12.13
N VAL A 75 4.60 -4.82 -11.70
CA VAL A 75 4.03 -5.64 -10.63
C VAL A 75 3.84 -7.10 -11.05
N LEU A 76 3.32 -7.34 -12.27
CA LEU A 76 3.08 -8.71 -12.76
C LEU A 76 4.21 -9.25 -13.63
N GLY A 77 4.96 -8.39 -14.33
CA GLY A 77 6.05 -8.84 -15.21
C GLY A 77 7.20 -9.48 -14.45
N GLY A 78 7.47 -9.06 -13.21
CA GLY A 78 8.42 -9.76 -12.35
C GLY A 78 7.96 -11.18 -11.99
N ILE A 79 6.66 -11.39 -11.78
CA ILE A 79 6.09 -12.72 -11.47
C ILE A 79 6.21 -13.66 -12.66
N ASP A 80 5.99 -13.17 -13.88
CA ASP A 80 6.14 -13.99 -15.10
C ASP A 80 7.58 -14.53 -15.23
N GLU A 81 8.59 -13.73 -14.88
CA GLU A 81 9.99 -14.14 -14.88
C GLU A 81 10.26 -15.25 -13.83
N TYR A 82 9.76 -15.10 -12.60
CA TYR A 82 9.84 -16.15 -11.58
C TYR A 82 9.08 -17.43 -11.96
N VAL A 83 7.89 -17.30 -12.56
CA VAL A 83 7.08 -18.43 -13.04
C VAL A 83 7.81 -19.16 -14.16
N GLN A 84 8.52 -18.44 -15.03
CA GLN A 84 9.27 -19.03 -16.13
C GLN A 84 10.50 -19.77 -15.62
N ILE A 85 11.24 -19.21 -14.66
CA ILE A 85 12.34 -19.90 -13.97
C ILE A 85 11.85 -21.18 -13.26
N ALA A 86 10.70 -21.10 -12.56
CA ALA A 86 10.12 -22.25 -11.89
C ALA A 86 9.69 -23.34 -12.88
N LYS A 87 9.06 -22.97 -14.01
CA LYS A 87 8.70 -23.89 -15.10
C LYS A 87 9.94 -24.55 -15.69
N SER A 88 10.98 -23.79 -15.99
CA SER A 88 12.23 -24.33 -16.53
C SER A 88 12.89 -25.34 -15.60
N ASN A 89 12.91 -25.08 -14.29
CA ASN A 89 13.41 -26.05 -13.31
C ASN A 89 12.52 -27.31 -13.22
N LEU A 90 11.21 -27.15 -13.29
CA LEU A 90 10.28 -28.29 -13.25
C LEU A 90 10.46 -29.20 -14.48
N PHE A 91 10.64 -28.63 -15.68
CA PHE A 91 10.93 -29.40 -16.89
C PHE A 91 12.34 -30.02 -16.91
N ALA A 92 13.30 -29.44 -16.19
CA ALA A 92 14.64 -30.02 -16.09
C ALA A 92 14.69 -31.27 -15.18
N VAL A 93 13.70 -31.44 -14.30
CA VAL A 93 13.62 -32.53 -13.33
C VAL A 93 12.82 -33.74 -13.85
N VAL A 94 11.99 -33.56 -14.89
CA VAL A 94 11.20 -34.62 -15.55
C VAL A 94 11.90 -35.11 -16.81
#